data_AF-A0A0C3AJ70-F1
#
_entry.id   AF-A0A0C3AJ70-F1
#
_cell.length_a   1.000
_cell.length_b   1.000
_cell.length_c   1.000
_cell.angle_alpha   90.00
_cell.angle_beta   90.00
_cell.angle_gamma   90.00
#
_symmetry.space_group_name_H-M   'P 1'
#
loop_
_entity.id
_entity.type
_entity.pdbx_description
1 polymer ?
#
loop_
_entity_poly.entity_id
_entity_poly.type
_entity_poly.pdbx_seq_one_letter_code
_entity_poly.pdbx_strand_id
1 'polypeptide(L)'
;HQASTHISLEEQLAIFLYICVTGLPIRHIGERFQRSNDMISMYFHKMVNLFASEPLYSRYISFASSTIGMHPKIMNNFRFWPYFKDAISTIDGSHIPAFPPQHDRAVYHNRKGFMS
;
A
#
# COMPACT_ATOMS: atom_id res chain seq x y z
N HIS A 1 -17.26 34.29 20.55
CA HIS A 1 -16.16 33.45 20.03
C HIS A 1 -16.74 32.20 19.38
N GLN A 2 -16.96 32.22 18.06
CA GLN A 2 -17.23 31.00 17.30
C GLN A 2 -15.87 30.34 17.02
N ALA A 3 -15.55 29.27 17.75
CA ALA A 3 -14.41 28.44 17.43
C ALA A 3 -14.70 27.75 16.09
N SER A 4 -13.88 28.02 15.08
CA SER A 4 -13.92 27.31 13.82
C SER A 4 -13.72 25.81 14.09
N THR A 5 -14.79 25.04 13.94
CA THR A 5 -14.83 23.56 14.05
C THR A 5 -14.30 22.86 12.81
N HIS A 6 -13.55 23.56 11.95
CA HIS A 6 -13.08 23.04 10.68
C HIS A 6 -11.55 22.91 10.69
N ILE A 7 -11.06 21.67 10.74
CA ILE A 7 -9.66 21.33 10.49
C ILE A 7 -9.29 21.74 9.06
N SER A 8 -8.12 22.35 8.87
CA SER A 8 -7.65 22.74 7.55
C SER A 8 -7.37 21.53 6.66
N LEU A 9 -7.40 21.70 5.33
CA LEU A 9 -7.12 20.59 4.42
C LEU A 9 -5.68 20.09 4.58
N GLU A 10 -4.75 21.00 4.86
CA GLU A 10 -3.33 20.74 5.09
C GLU A 10 -3.12 19.86 6.31
N GLU A 11 -3.84 20.11 7.40
CA GLU A 11 -3.75 19.27 8.60
C GLU A 11 -4.33 17.87 8.36
N GLN A 12 -5.44 17.77 7.62
CA GLN A 12 -6.00 16.46 7.25
C GLN A 12 -5.01 15.66 6.38
N LEU A 13 -4.33 16.33 5.44
CA LEU A 13 -3.32 15.72 4.58
C LEU A 13 -2.07 15.31 5.39
N ALA A 14 -1.65 16.14 6.34
CA ALA A 14 -0.53 15.85 7.22
C ALA A 14 -0.80 14.63 8.10
N ILE A 15 -2.02 14.49 8.65
CA ILE A 15 -2.45 13.30 9.40
C ILE A 15 -2.33 12.05 8.52
N PHE A 16 -2.87 12.09 7.30
CA PHE A 16 -2.82 10.97 6.37
C PHE A 16 -1.38 10.55 6.04
N LEU A 17 -0.54 11.49 5.60
CA LEU A 17 0.85 11.22 5.25
C LEU A 17 1.66 10.70 6.44
N TYR A 18 1.43 11.24 7.64
CA TYR A 18 2.11 10.82 8.84
C TYR A 18 1.73 9.37 9.23
N ILE A 19 0.46 8.99 9.09
CA ILE A 19 0.03 7.59 9.28
C ILE A 19 0.71 6.67 8.27
N CYS A 20 0.72 7.03 6.99
CA CYS A 20 1.34 6.21 5.92
C CYS A 20 2.84 5.99 6.13
N VAL A 21 3.57 7.01 6.62
CA VAL A 21 5.02 6.92 6.84
C VAL A 21 5.37 6.16 8.12
N THR A 22 4.61 6.37 9.19
CA THR A 22 5.01 5.88 10.52
C THR A 22 4.38 4.54 10.91
N GLY A 23 3.18 4.22 10.39
CA GLY A 23 2.44 3.04 10.79
C GLY A 23 2.07 2.98 12.28
N LEU A 24 2.11 4.12 12.98
CA LEU A 24 1.88 4.17 14.42
C LEU A 24 0.40 3.95 14.78
N PRO A 25 0.11 3.42 15.98
CA PRO A 25 -1.26 3.29 16.46
C PRO A 25 -1.99 4.64 16.52
N ILE A 26 -3.30 4.62 16.23
CA ILE A 26 -4.14 5.84 16.14
C ILE A 26 -4.06 6.75 17.37
N ARG A 27 -3.88 6.18 18.56
CA ARG A 27 -3.71 6.92 19.82
C ARG A 27 -2.50 7.85 19.78
N HIS A 28 -1.36 7.38 19.27
CA HIS A 28 -0.16 8.20 19.14
C HIS A 28 -0.34 9.33 18.12
N ILE A 29 -1.15 9.09 17.09
CA ILE A 29 -1.49 10.12 16.10
C ILE A 29 -2.39 11.18 16.73
N GLY A 30 -3.41 10.76 17.49
CA GLY A 30 -4.28 11.65 18.24
C GLY A 30 -3.49 12.55 19.22
N GLU A 31 -2.54 11.97 19.95
CA GLU A 31 -1.61 12.72 20.81
C GLU A 31 -0.73 13.70 20.01
N ARG A 32 -0.22 13.31 18.85
CA ARG A 32 0.65 14.17 18.02
C ARG A 32 -0.08 15.40 17.48
N PHE A 33 -1.31 15.21 16.98
CA PHE A 33 -2.10 16.28 16.35
C PHE A 33 -3.10 16.93 17.30
N GLN A 34 -3.15 16.48 18.56
CA GLN A 34 -4.10 16.94 19.58
C GLN A 34 -5.56 16.80 19.13
N ARG A 35 -5.89 15.67 18.51
CA ARG A 35 -7.24 15.35 18.00
C ARG A 35 -7.76 14.04 18.59
N SER A 36 -9.08 13.89 18.60
CA SER A 36 -9.70 12.63 18.98
C SER A 36 -9.39 11.53 17.96
N ASN A 37 -9.35 10.28 18.42
CA ASN A 37 -9.15 9.13 17.55
C ASN A 37 -10.22 9.06 16.45
N ASP A 38 -11.45 9.46 16.76
CA ASP A 38 -12.55 9.52 15.78
C ASP A 38 -12.25 10.49 14.64
N MET A 39 -11.73 11.68 14.96
CA MET A 39 -11.30 12.66 13.95
C MET A 39 -10.14 12.12 13.11
N ILE A 40 -9.12 11.53 13.75
CA ILE A 40 -7.99 10.93 13.03
C ILE A 40 -8.49 9.86 12.05
N SER A 41 -9.36 8.97 12.50
CA SER A 41 -9.95 7.91 11.66
C SER A 41 -10.74 8.51 10.51
N MET A 42 -11.62 9.47 10.78
CA MET A 42 -12.43 10.14 9.77
C MET A 42 -11.57 10.79 8.68
N TYR A 43 -10.52 11.53 9.06
CA TYR A 43 -9.67 12.22 8.09
C TYR A 43 -8.77 11.27 7.31
N PHE A 44 -8.29 10.20 7.94
CA PHE A 44 -7.58 9.15 7.22
C PHE A 44 -8.45 8.53 6.12
N HIS A 45 -9.66 8.08 6.45
CA HIS A 45 -10.58 7.49 5.46
C HIS A 45 -11.00 8.49 4.39
N LYS A 46 -11.23 9.75 4.77
CA LYS A 46 -11.53 10.83 3.82
C LYS A 46 -10.41 11.00 2.79
N MET A 47 -9.15 11.00 3.23
CA MET A 47 -7.99 11.14 2.35
C MET A 47 -7.79 9.89 1.47
N VAL A 48 -7.93 8.69 2.04
CA VAL A 48 -7.90 7.44 1.26
C VAL A 48 -8.93 7.48 0.12
N ASN A 49 -10.18 7.83 0.43
CA ASN A 49 -11.23 7.90 -0.57
C ASN A 49 -10.91 8.95 -1.65
N LEU A 50 -10.42 10.12 -1.24
CA LEU A 50 -10.05 11.20 -2.16
C LEU A 50 -8.95 10.74 -3.14
N PHE A 51 -7.88 10.10 -2.65
CA PHE A 51 -6.79 9.61 -3.50
C PHE A 51 -7.16 8.35 -4.32
N ALA A 52 -8.08 7.53 -3.82
CA ALA A 52 -8.55 6.33 -4.51
C ALA A 52 -9.71 6.60 -5.50
N SER A 53 -10.20 7.85 -5.55
CA SER A 53 -11.28 8.27 -6.45
C SER A 53 -10.79 9.08 -7.65
N GLU A 54 -11.62 9.10 -8.69
CA GLU A 54 -11.44 9.99 -9.83
C GLU A 54 -11.58 11.47 -9.43
N PRO A 55 -10.82 12.40 -10.03
CA PRO A 55 -9.85 12.19 -11.11
C PRO A 55 -8.43 11.88 -10.60
N LEU A 56 -8.21 11.86 -9.29
CA LEU A 56 -6.85 11.76 -8.72
C LEU A 56 -6.24 10.39 -8.96
N TYR A 57 -7.03 9.33 -8.78
CA TYR A 57 -6.58 7.96 -9.00
C TYR A 57 -6.05 7.77 -10.43
N SER A 58 -6.87 7.96 -11.46
CA SER A 58 -6.41 7.79 -12.86
C SER A 58 -5.31 8.77 -13.28
N ARG A 59 -5.29 9.99 -12.73
CA ARG A 59 -4.29 11.00 -13.09
C ARG A 59 -2.88 10.66 -12.59
N TYR A 60 -2.77 10.08 -11.39
CA TYR A 60 -1.48 9.81 -10.75
C TYR A 60 -1.10 8.33 -10.74
N ILE A 61 -2.07 7.42 -10.88
CA ILE A 61 -1.86 5.98 -10.96
C ILE A 61 -2.16 5.55 -12.38
N SER A 62 -1.12 5.55 -13.21
CA SER A 62 -1.13 4.85 -14.49
C SER A 62 -0.53 3.47 -14.28
N PHE A 63 -1.34 2.42 -14.47
CA PHE A 63 -0.74 1.12 -14.72
C PHE A 63 0.00 1.22 -16.04
N ALA A 64 1.20 0.63 -16.10
CA ALA A 64 1.78 0.29 -17.38
C ALA A 64 0.67 -0.41 -18.18
N SER A 65 0.24 0.23 -19.26
CA SER A 65 -0.76 -0.35 -20.15
C SER A 65 -0.30 -1.77 -20.49
N SER A 66 -1.24 -2.65 -20.81
CA SER A 66 -1.00 -3.99 -21.36
C SER A 66 -0.01 -4.01 -22.56
N THR A 67 0.41 -2.84 -23.05
CA THR A 67 1.52 -2.62 -23.99
C THR A 67 2.91 -2.92 -23.44
N ILE A 68 3.16 -2.86 -22.12
CA ILE A 68 4.38 -3.45 -21.54
C ILE A 68 4.13 -4.95 -21.43
N GLY A 69 4.34 -5.63 -22.57
CA GLY A 69 4.24 -7.07 -22.67
C GLY A 69 5.04 -7.75 -21.56
N MET A 70 4.49 -8.86 -21.06
CA MET A 70 5.11 -9.67 -20.02
C MET A 70 6.58 -9.93 -20.31
N HIS A 71 7.44 -9.76 -19.30
CA HIS A 71 8.88 -9.92 -19.49
C HIS A 71 9.19 -11.31 -20.11
N PRO A 72 10.01 -11.41 -21.17
CA PRO A 72 10.25 -12.67 -21.89
C PRO A 72 10.70 -13.83 -20.99
N LYS A 73 11.39 -13.53 -19.89
CA LYS A 73 11.80 -14.52 -18.87
C LYS A 73 10.63 -15.24 -18.18
N ILE A 74 9.48 -14.60 -18.07
CA ILE A 74 8.25 -15.20 -17.53
C ILE A 74 7.53 -15.94 -18.67
N MET A 75 7.38 -15.29 -19.83
CA MET A 75 6.70 -15.85 -20.99
C MET A 75 7.33 -17.16 -21.49
N ASN A 76 8.66 -17.23 -21.51
CA ASN A 76 9.41 -18.37 -22.03
C ASN A 76 9.72 -19.45 -20.98
N ASN A 77 9.27 -19.28 -19.74
CA ASN A 77 9.54 -20.24 -18.67
C ASN A 77 8.27 -20.98 -18.28
N PHE A 78 8.17 -22.26 -18.65
CA PHE A 78 7.02 -23.12 -18.34
C PHE A 78 6.70 -23.22 -16.83
N ARG A 79 7.69 -22.99 -15.96
CA ARG A 79 7.50 -22.97 -14.51
C ARG A 79 6.81 -21.69 -14.04
N PHE A 80 7.00 -20.57 -14.71
CA PHE A 80 6.44 -19.27 -14.30
C PHE A 80 5.18 -18.90 -15.07
N TRP A 81 5.11 -19.25 -16.35
CA TRP A 81 4.01 -18.90 -17.23
C TRP A 81 2.60 -19.20 -16.66
N PRO A 82 2.31 -20.39 -16.09
CA PRO A 82 0.98 -20.69 -15.56
C PRO A 82 0.52 -19.74 -14.44
N TYR A 83 1.46 -19.19 -13.67
CA TYR A 83 1.19 -18.36 -12.50
C TYR A 83 1.15 -16.87 -12.83
N PHE A 84 1.84 -16.45 -13.89
CA PHE A 84 2.05 -15.03 -14.17
C PHE A 84 1.48 -14.55 -15.50
N LYS A 85 0.90 -15.41 -16.36
CA LYS A 85 0.43 -15.09 -17.73
C LYS A 85 -0.54 -13.90 -17.88
N ASP A 86 -1.20 -13.48 -16.81
CA ASP A 86 -2.11 -12.32 -16.79
C ASP A 86 -1.70 -11.27 -15.74
N ALA A 87 -0.47 -11.37 -15.21
CA ALA A 87 0.05 -10.44 -14.22
C ALA A 87 0.34 -9.07 -14.85
N ILE A 88 -0.49 -8.08 -14.50
CA ILE A 88 -0.27 -6.68 -14.83
C ILE A 88 0.72 -6.13 -13.79
N SER A 89 1.98 -5.93 -14.17
CA SER A 89 2.99 -5.29 -13.28
C SER A 89 2.40 -3.98 -12.73
N THR A 90 2.43 -3.62 -11.45
CA THR A 90 3.57 -3.54 -10.54
C THR A 90 3.03 -3.60 -9.10
N ILE A 91 3.18 -4.73 -8.43
CA ILE A 91 3.31 -4.74 -6.97
C ILE A 91 4.72 -5.29 -6.79
N ASP A 92 5.67 -4.42 -6.42
CA ASP A 92 6.97 -4.90 -5.93
C ASP A 92 6.66 -5.95 -4.86
N GLY A 93 7.30 -7.12 -4.97
CA GLY A 93 6.86 -8.33 -4.29
C GLY A 93 6.67 -8.08 -2.80
N SER A 94 5.42 -7.90 -2.37
CA SER A 94 5.08 -7.84 -0.95
C SER A 94 5.50 -9.18 -0.37
N HIS A 95 6.53 -9.16 0.47
CA HIS A 95 7.09 -10.34 1.09
C HIS A 95 6.14 -10.83 2.19
N ILE A 96 5.26 -11.77 1.85
CA ILE A 96 4.34 -12.39 2.81
C ILE A 96 5.10 -13.48 3.57
N PRO A 97 5.14 -13.47 4.92
CA PRO A 97 5.78 -14.54 5.67
C PRO A 97 5.19 -15.91 5.34
N ALA A 98 6.06 -16.87 4.98
CA ALA A 98 5.66 -18.24 4.68
C ALA A 98 6.07 -19.19 5.82
N PHE A 99 5.21 -20.17 6.11
CA PHE A 99 5.45 -21.21 7.11
C PHE A 99 5.36 -22.63 6.51
N PRO A 100 6.19 -22.98 5.52
CA PRO A 100 6.14 -24.28 4.89
C PRO A 100 6.69 -25.40 5.81
N PRO A 101 6.33 -26.66 5.54
CA PRO A 101 6.94 -27.83 6.17
C PRO A 101 8.47 -27.82 6.04
N GLN A 102 9.17 -28.46 6.99
CA GLN A 102 10.63 -28.38 7.07
C GLN A 102 11.35 -28.82 5.79
N HIS A 103 10.81 -29.81 5.07
CA HIS A 103 11.39 -30.32 3.83
C HIS A 103 11.31 -29.33 2.65
N ASP A 104 10.40 -28.35 2.71
CA ASP A 104 10.18 -27.38 1.64
C ASP A 104 10.82 -26.02 1.92
N ARG A 105 11.26 -25.73 3.15
CA ARG A 105 11.80 -24.41 3.53
C ARG A 105 12.88 -23.86 2.61
N ALA A 106 13.71 -24.74 2.05
CA ALA A 106 14.82 -24.35 1.17
C ALA A 106 14.38 -23.50 -0.04
N VAL A 107 13.15 -23.68 -0.55
CA VAL A 107 12.65 -22.93 -1.72
C VAL A 107 11.88 -21.66 -1.36
N TYR A 108 11.63 -21.41 -0.07
CA TYR A 108 10.90 -20.24 0.44
C TYR A 108 11.82 -19.20 1.09
N HIS A 109 13.12 -19.24 0.80
CA HIS A 109 14.05 -18.20 1.26
C HIS A 109 14.10 -17.05 0.26
N ASN A 110 13.90 -15.84 0.76
CA ASN A 110 14.12 -14.64 -0.01
C ASN A 110 15.63 -14.32 -0.15
N ARG A 111 15.96 -13.29 -0.94
CA ARG A 111 17.34 -12.79 -1.11
C ARG A 111 18.02 -12.35 0.20
N LYS A 112 17.24 -12.03 1.24
CA LYS A 112 17.70 -11.62 2.58
C LYS A 112 17.74 -12.77 3.60
N GLY A 113 17.44 -14.01 3.18
CA GLY A 113 17.42 -15.20 4.03
C GLY A 113 16.14 -15.39 4.88
N PHE A 114 15.16 -14.49 4.79
CA PHE A 114 13.86 -14.65 5.46
C PHE A 114 12.94 -15.63 4.73
N MET A 115 12.02 -16.25 5.46
CA MET A 115 10.99 -17.11 4.86
C MET A 115 9.83 -16.27 4.30
N SER A 116 9.61 -16.35 2.99
CA SER A 116 8.44 -15.84 2.24
C SER A 116 8.16 -16.58 0.97
#